data_AF-A0A4Y7U4P2-F1
#
_entry.id   AF-A0A4Y7U4P2-F1
#
_cell.length_a   1.000
_cell.length_b   1.000
_cell.length_c   1.000
_cell.angle_alpha   90.00
_cell.angle_beta   90.00
_cell.angle_gamma   90.00
#
_symmetry.space_group_name_H-M   'P 1'
#
loop_
_entity.id
_entity.type
_entity.pdbx_description
1 polymer ?
#
loop_
_entity_poly.entity_id
_entity_poly.type
_entity_poly.pdbx_seq_one_letter_code
_entity_poly.pdbx_strand_id
1 'polypeptide(L)' 'NHNKHFLIVDDVLTTGATLEACSRALLKIPGAKISIVCMAMAH' A
#
# COMPACT_ATOMS: atom_id res chain seq x y z
N ASN A 1 3.62 -13.55 13.19
CA ASN A 1 2.45 -13.02 12.46
C ASN A 1 2.70 -13.03 10.97
N HIS A 2 2.47 -14.17 10.31
CA HIS A 2 2.65 -14.34 8.86
C HIS A 2 1.28 -14.41 8.19
N ASN A 3 1.21 -14.20 6.87
CA ASN A 3 -0.04 -14.26 6.09
C ASN A 3 -1.10 -13.21 6.48
N LYS A 4 -0.67 -11.98 6.77
CA LYS A 4 -1.59 -10.87 7.00
C LYS A 4 -1.88 -10.13 5.70
N HIS A 5 -3.11 -9.65 5.57
CA HIS A 5 -3.53 -8.80 4.46
C HIS A 5 -3.68 -7.37 4.98
N PHE A 6 -2.88 -6.46 4.45
CA PHE A 6 -2.89 -5.05 4.80
C PHE A 6 -3.70 -4.26 3.77
N LEU A 7 -4.61 -3.42 4.24
CA LEU A 7 -5.28 -2.40 3.44
C LEU A 7 -4.61 -1.06 3.71
N ILE A 8 -3.94 -0.50 2.71
CA ILE A 8 -3.38 0.85 2.78
C ILE A 8 -4.46 1.81 2.26
N VAL A 9 -4.81 2.79 3.07
CA VAL A 9 -5.82 3.80 2.74
C VAL A 9 -5.11 5.15 2.64
N ASP A 10 -5.36 5.86 1.56
CA ASP A 10 -4.83 7.20 1.31
C ASP A 10 -5.95 8.13 0.81
N ASP A 11 -5.75 9.44 0.92
CA ASP A 11 -6.72 10.40 0.38
C ASP A 11 -6.53 10.58 -1.13
N VAL A 12 -5.34 10.98 -1.59
CA VAL A 12 -5.05 11.30 -2.99
C VAL A 12 -3.80 10.58 -3.50
N LEU A 13 -3.99 9.73 -4.51
CA LEU A 13 -2.91 9.12 -5.28
C LEU A 13 -2.31 10.15 -6.24
N THR A 14 -1.05 10.54 -6.06
CA THR A 14 -0.29 11.32 -7.04
C THR A 14 0.56 10.38 -7.93
N THR A 15 1.89 10.50 -7.89
CA THR A 15 2.81 9.61 -8.62
C THR A 15 2.85 8.19 -8.05
N GLY A 16 2.29 7.99 -6.85
CA GLY A 16 2.28 6.70 -6.16
C GLY A 16 3.59 6.34 -5.43
N ALA A 17 4.61 7.21 -5.46
CA ALA A 17 5.91 6.93 -4.85
C ALA A 17 5.83 6.60 -3.35
N THR A 18 4.96 7.29 -2.61
CA THR A 18 4.73 7.04 -1.17
C THR A 18 4.12 5.65 -0.95
N LEU A 19 3.05 5.32 -1.67
CA LEU A 19 2.38 4.02 -1.56
C LEU A 19 3.29 2.87 -2.00
N GLU A 20 4.15 3.09 -3.00
CA GLU A 20 5.16 2.11 -3.42
C GLU A 20 6.17 1.84 -2.30
N ALA A 21 6.75 2.90 -1.72
CA ALA A 21 7.72 2.77 -0.63
C ALA A 21 7.13 2.05 0.59
N CYS A 22 5.92 2.41 1.00
CA CYS A 22 5.20 1.74 2.09
C CYS A 22 4.91 0.27 1.76
N SER A 23 4.42 -0.02 0.55
CA SER A 23 4.10 -1.37 0.13
C SER A 23 5.36 -2.26 0.10
N ARG A 24 6.49 -1.74 -0.40
CA ARG A 24 7.77 -2.47 -0.42
C ARG A 24 8.27 -2.80 0.99
N ALA A 25 8.07 -1.90 1.96
CA ALA A 25 8.42 -2.17 3.34
C ALA A 25 7.56 -3.30 3.93
N LEU A 26 6.25 -3.29 3.68
CA LEU A 26 5.30 -4.30 4.16
C LEU A 26 5.49 -5.67 3.48
N LEU A 27 5.83 -5.71 2.20
CA LEU A 27 6.09 -6.94 1.45
C LEU A 27 7.34 -7.69 1.91
N LYS A 28 8.19 -7.09 2.76
CA LYS A 28 9.28 -7.81 3.45
C LYS A 28 8.75 -8.82 4.46
N ILE A 29 7.50 -8.70 4.90
CA ILE A 29 6.85 -9.65 5.81
C ILE A 29 6.42 -10.89 5.01
N PRO A 30 6.89 -12.10 5.35
CA PRO A 30 6.52 -13.31 4.63
C PRO A 30 5.00 -13.55 4.60
N GLY A 31 4.48 -13.74 3.38
CA GLY A 31 3.06 -13.97 3.13
C GLY A 31 2.18 -12.72 3.23
N ALA A 32 2.76 -11.52 3.33
CA ALA A 32 1.98 -10.29 3.31
C ALA A 32 1.26 -10.10 1.96
N LYS A 33 -0.02 -9.75 2.05
CA LYS A 33 -0.83 -9.27 0.92
C LYS A 33 -1.16 -7.81 1.14
N ILE A 34 -1.26 -7.05 0.06
CA ILE A 34 -1.55 -5.62 0.12
C ILE A 34 -2.69 -5.30 -0.84
N SER A 35 -3.66 -4.55 -0.36
CA SER A 35 -4.64 -3.83 -1.17
C SER A 35 -4.55 -2.35 -0.85
N ILE A 36 -4.85 -1.51 -1.84
CA ILE A 36 -4.73 -0.06 -1.73
C ILE A 36 -6.08 0.56 -2.10
N VAL A 37 -6.54 1.52 -1.32
CA VAL A 37 -7.72 2.35 -1.62
C VAL A 37 -7.33 3.82 -1.50
N CYS A 38 -7.65 4.59 -2.53
CA CYS A 38 -7.47 6.04 -2.56
C CYS A 38 -8.80 6.71 -2.92
N MET A 39 -9.10 7.86 -2.32
CA MET A 39 -10.34 8.59 -2.61
C MET A 39 -10.27 9.36 -3.93
N ALA A 40 -9.09 9.83 -4.31
CA ALA A 40 -8.86 10.53 -5.57
C ALA A 40 -7.51 10.15 -6.18
N MET A 41 -7.34 10.46 -7.47
CA MET A 41 -6.07 10.40 -8.16
C MET A 41 -5.80 11.76 -8.79
N ALA A 42 -4.65 12.33 -8.47
CA ALA A 42 -4.12 13.56 -9.05
C ALA A 42 -2.97 13.19 -9.99
N HIS A 43 -2.95 13.81 -11.15
CA HIS A 43 -2.07 13.43 -12.26
C HIS A 43 -0.98 14.46 -12.51
#